data_AF-A0A7X9G4F8-F1
#
_entry.id   AF-A0A7X9G4F8-F1
#
_cell.length_a   1.000
_cell.length_b   1.000
_cell.length_c   1.000
_cell.angle_alpha   90.00
_cell.angle_beta   90.00
_cell.angle_gamma   90.00
#
_symmetry.space_group_name_H-M   'P 1'
#
loop_
_entity.id
_entity.type
_entity.pdbx_description
1 polymer ?
#
loop_
_entity_poly.entity_id
_entity_poly.type
_entity_poly.pdbx_seq_one_letter_code
_entity_poly.pdbx_strand_id
1 'polypeptide(L)'
;MTKKLFFCCLAAAAVMLCGCKATKTRMVGAEEAKNAYADAQVSLRAGTTTLDDMIAKYGNYQDRAATSSGFACRWQERRTVIRRANRYGQSINMNPRAAGEHVYTVNYVSTLEAFFTSEGVLIDFRIMSDLP
;
A
#
# COMPACT_ATOMS: atom_id res chain seq x y z
N MET A 1 -34.79 30.38 -42.76
CA MET A 1 -33.63 30.05 -43.61
C MET A 1 -32.36 30.13 -42.77
N THR A 2 -31.49 29.16 -42.96
CA THR A 2 -30.24 28.81 -42.25
C THR A 2 -29.14 29.88 -42.30
N LYS A 3 -28.34 30.02 -41.23
CA LYS A 3 -26.90 29.67 -41.22
C LYS A 3 -26.23 29.87 -39.85
N LYS A 4 -25.28 28.98 -39.60
CA LYS A 4 -24.52 28.68 -38.38
C LYS A 4 -23.50 29.78 -38.06
N LEU A 5 -23.15 29.94 -36.78
CA LEU A 5 -21.80 30.33 -36.38
C LEU A 5 -21.39 29.59 -35.10
N PHE A 6 -20.19 29.06 -35.16
CA PHE A 6 -19.53 28.16 -34.22
C PHE A 6 -19.28 28.82 -32.85
N PHE A 7 -19.52 28.08 -31.77
CA PHE A 7 -18.82 28.29 -30.50
C PHE A 7 -18.24 26.96 -30.02
N CYS A 8 -17.12 26.59 -30.65
CA CYS A 8 -16.14 25.69 -30.05
C CYS A 8 -15.23 26.56 -29.19
N CYS A 9 -15.24 26.39 -27.86
CA CYS A 9 -14.03 26.49 -27.03
C CYS A 9 -14.29 26.01 -25.60
N LEU A 10 -13.80 24.80 -25.36
CA LEU A 10 -13.07 24.37 -24.17
C LEU A 10 -13.77 24.44 -22.81
N ALA A 11 -14.34 23.30 -22.45
CA ALA A 11 -14.17 22.73 -21.12
C ALA A 11 -12.68 22.60 -20.80
N ALA A 12 -12.14 23.45 -19.93
CA ALA A 12 -10.79 23.28 -19.39
C ALA A 12 -10.60 24.08 -18.09
N ALA A 13 -11.40 23.78 -17.08
CA ALA A 13 -11.05 24.10 -15.69
C ALA A 13 -11.65 23.05 -14.74
N ALA A 14 -11.58 21.78 -15.13
CA ALA A 14 -11.53 20.73 -14.13
C ALA A 14 -10.18 20.90 -13.43
N VAL A 15 -10.24 21.64 -12.32
CA VAL A 15 -9.17 21.82 -11.35
C VAL A 15 -8.42 20.49 -11.27
N MET A 16 -7.21 20.47 -11.82
CA MET A 16 -6.22 19.45 -11.55
C MET A 16 -5.87 19.58 -10.08
N LEU A 17 -6.75 19.07 -9.21
CA LEU A 17 -6.37 18.58 -7.91
C LEU A 17 -5.49 17.38 -8.22
N CYS A 18 -4.23 17.68 -8.50
CA CYS A 18 -3.10 16.81 -8.25
C CYS A 18 -3.20 16.45 -6.77
N GLY A 19 -4.06 15.48 -6.47
CA GLY A 19 -4.11 14.83 -5.19
C GLY A 19 -2.79 14.14 -5.06
N CYS A 20 -1.82 14.82 -4.43
CA CYS A 20 -0.78 14.14 -3.70
C CYS A 20 -1.52 13.14 -2.84
N LYS A 21 -1.56 11.86 -3.26
CA LYS A 21 -2.09 10.76 -2.45
C LYS A 21 -1.25 10.81 -1.19
N ALA A 22 -1.77 11.48 -0.16
CA ALA A 22 -1.13 11.58 1.13
C ALA A 22 -0.93 10.14 1.58
N THR A 23 0.31 9.67 1.50
CA THR A 23 0.61 8.29 1.83
C THR A 23 0.37 8.17 3.32
N LYS A 24 -0.72 7.50 3.70
CA LYS A 24 -1.13 7.35 5.10
C LYS A 24 -0.02 6.60 5.82
N THR A 25 0.80 7.35 6.54
CA THR A 25 1.89 6.81 7.32
C THR A 25 1.34 6.52 8.71
N ARG A 26 1.29 5.23 9.08
CA ARG A 26 0.80 4.81 10.40
C ARG A 26 1.97 4.58 11.35
N MET A 27 1.90 5.17 12.54
CA MET A 27 2.84 4.85 13.62
C MET A 27 2.41 3.56 14.32
N VAL A 28 3.27 2.55 14.34
CA VAL A 28 2.95 1.21 14.86
C VAL A 28 4.13 0.60 15.64
N GLY A 29 3.87 -0.43 16.43
CA GLY A 29 4.92 -1.24 17.06
C GLY A 29 5.72 -2.08 16.05
N ALA A 30 6.90 -2.56 16.42
CA ALA A 30 7.75 -3.35 15.53
C ALA A 30 7.09 -4.66 15.07
N GLU A 31 6.41 -5.36 15.98
CA GLU A 31 5.69 -6.60 15.66
C GLU A 31 4.45 -6.34 14.80
N GLU A 32 3.74 -5.23 14.99
CA GLU A 32 2.63 -4.86 14.11
C GLU A 32 3.14 -4.55 12.69
N ALA A 33 4.28 -3.86 12.56
CA ALA A 33 4.88 -3.60 11.26
C ALA A 33 5.30 -4.87 10.51
N LYS A 34 5.82 -5.89 11.20
CA LYS A 34 6.13 -7.20 10.59
C LYS A 34 4.90 -7.87 9.97
N ASN A 35 3.73 -7.66 10.57
CA ASN A 35 2.50 -8.34 10.21
C ASN A 35 1.63 -7.54 9.20
N ALA A 36 2.22 -6.62 8.44
CA ALA A 36 1.50 -5.96 7.35
C ALA A 36 1.00 -6.98 6.32
N TYR A 37 -0.28 -6.91 5.96
CA TYR A 37 -0.96 -7.87 5.08
C TYR A 37 -0.90 -9.34 5.55
N ALA A 38 -0.59 -9.62 6.83
CA ALA A 38 -0.56 -11.01 7.33
C ALA A 38 -1.93 -11.71 7.18
N ASP A 39 -3.01 -10.94 7.22
CA ASP A 39 -4.38 -11.43 6.99
C ASP A 39 -4.60 -11.92 5.54
N ALA A 40 -3.81 -11.46 4.58
CA ALA A 40 -3.88 -11.93 3.19
C ALA A 40 -3.55 -13.43 3.08
N GLN A 41 -2.60 -13.92 3.90
CA GLN A 41 -2.27 -15.35 3.97
C GLN A 41 -3.46 -16.21 4.43
N VAL A 42 -4.31 -15.66 5.29
CA VAL A 42 -5.46 -16.38 5.85
C VAL A 42 -6.69 -16.21 4.98
N SER A 43 -6.87 -15.07 4.31
CA SER A 43 -8.13 -14.69 3.66
C SER A 43 -8.14 -14.82 2.13
N LEU A 44 -7.00 -14.64 1.45
CA LEU A 44 -6.97 -14.71 -0.01
C LEU A 44 -6.94 -16.17 -0.48
N ARG A 45 -7.67 -16.45 -1.55
CA ARG A 45 -7.76 -17.79 -2.14
C ARG A 45 -7.65 -17.69 -3.65
N ALA A 46 -6.65 -18.38 -4.21
CA ALA A 46 -6.49 -18.50 -5.65
C ALA A 46 -7.72 -19.15 -6.29
N GLY A 47 -8.09 -18.69 -7.48
CA GLY A 47 -9.25 -19.16 -8.24
C GLY A 47 -10.61 -18.68 -7.72
N THR A 48 -10.67 -17.96 -6.59
CA THR A 48 -11.95 -17.52 -5.98
C THR A 48 -11.95 -16.05 -5.62
N THR A 49 -10.88 -15.54 -5.01
CA THR A 49 -10.81 -14.10 -4.70
C THR A 49 -10.72 -13.30 -5.99
N THR A 50 -11.52 -12.24 -6.10
CA THR A 50 -11.52 -11.33 -7.26
C THR A 50 -10.74 -10.06 -6.99
N LEU A 51 -10.42 -9.32 -8.06
CA LEU A 51 -9.84 -7.98 -7.95
C LEU A 51 -10.75 -7.04 -7.13
N ASP A 52 -12.06 -7.12 -7.33
CA ASP A 52 -13.02 -6.27 -6.63
C ASP A 52 -13.04 -6.56 -5.12
N ASP A 53 -12.92 -7.83 -4.71
CA ASP A 53 -12.77 -8.20 -3.30
C ASP A 53 -11.51 -7.59 -2.68
N MET A 54 -10.39 -7.61 -3.41
CA MET A 54 -9.14 -7.01 -2.96
C MET A 54 -9.23 -5.48 -2.88
N ILE A 55 -9.91 -4.84 -3.83
CA ILE A 55 -10.14 -3.38 -3.79
C ILE A 55 -11.06 -3.00 -2.64
N ALA A 56 -12.13 -3.76 -2.40
CA ALA A 56 -13.02 -3.54 -1.27
C ALA A 56 -12.29 -3.65 0.06
N LYS A 57 -11.34 -4.59 0.17
CA LYS A 57 -10.59 -4.86 1.40
C LYS A 57 -9.40 -3.91 1.63
N TYR A 58 -8.55 -3.74 0.64
CA TYR A 58 -7.27 -3.01 0.77
C TYR A 58 -7.28 -1.63 0.11
N GLY A 59 -8.39 -1.24 -0.53
CA GLY A 59 -8.50 -0.04 -1.35
C GLY A 59 -7.88 -0.22 -2.73
N ASN A 60 -7.77 0.87 -3.49
CA ASN A 60 -7.16 0.83 -4.82
C ASN A 60 -5.68 0.49 -4.76
N TYR A 61 -5.23 -0.36 -5.69
CA TYR A 61 -3.81 -0.61 -5.93
C TYR A 61 -3.10 0.66 -6.41
N GLN A 62 -1.78 0.67 -6.25
CA GLN A 62 -0.92 1.77 -6.65
C GLN A 62 -0.44 1.59 -8.10
N ASP A 63 -0.01 0.38 -8.43
CA ASP A 63 0.54 0.04 -9.74
C ASP A 63 -0.14 -1.20 -10.33
N ARG A 64 -0.19 -1.26 -11.67
CA ARG A 64 -0.64 -2.41 -12.45
C ARG A 64 0.35 -2.71 -13.57
N ALA A 65 0.68 -3.98 -13.77
CA ALA A 65 1.56 -4.44 -14.85
C ALA A 65 0.93 -5.65 -15.56
N ALA A 66 1.10 -5.73 -16.89
CA ALA A 66 0.68 -6.90 -17.66
C ALA A 66 1.60 -8.10 -17.36
N THR A 67 1.04 -9.31 -17.38
CA THR A 67 1.77 -10.58 -17.25
C THR A 67 1.34 -11.54 -18.36
N SER A 68 2.06 -12.65 -18.55
CA SER A 68 1.70 -13.67 -19.54
C SER A 68 0.33 -14.29 -19.30
N SER A 69 -0.14 -14.28 -18.05
CA SER A 69 -1.38 -14.94 -17.63
C SER A 69 -2.50 -13.94 -17.29
N GLY A 70 -2.27 -12.64 -17.49
CA GLY A 70 -3.21 -11.57 -17.14
C GLY A 70 -2.48 -10.31 -16.68
N PHE A 71 -2.58 -9.98 -15.39
CA PHE A 71 -1.94 -8.79 -14.85
C PHE A 71 -1.57 -8.94 -13.36
N ALA A 72 -0.65 -8.11 -12.88
CA ALA A 72 -0.29 -7.98 -11.48
C ALA A 72 -0.71 -6.59 -10.97
N CYS A 73 -1.20 -6.53 -9.74
CA CYS A 73 -1.50 -5.29 -9.03
C CYS A 73 -0.70 -5.21 -7.72
N ARG A 74 -0.29 -3.99 -7.36
CA ARG A 74 0.55 -3.75 -6.17
C ARG A 74 -0.12 -2.79 -5.19
N TRP A 75 -0.17 -3.19 -3.93
CA TRP A 75 -0.52 -2.34 -2.80
C TRP A 75 0.72 -2.13 -1.94
N GLN A 76 0.97 -0.89 -1.52
CA GLN A 76 2.03 -0.58 -0.57
C GLN A 76 1.47 0.12 0.65
N GLU A 77 1.85 -0.34 1.82
CA GLU A 77 1.58 0.31 3.09
C GLU A 77 2.89 0.83 3.67
N ARG A 78 2.94 2.15 3.93
CA ARG A 78 4.08 2.78 4.62
C ARG A 78 3.78 2.86 6.11
N ARG A 79 4.64 2.27 6.92
CA ARG A 79 4.52 2.25 8.38
C ARG A 79 5.76 2.86 9.01
N THR A 80 5.56 3.70 10.01
CA THR A 80 6.63 4.22 10.85
C THR A 80 6.67 3.42 12.14
N VAL A 81 7.77 2.74 12.39
CA VAL A 81 8.00 2.02 13.65
C VAL A 81 8.82 2.88 14.58
N ILE A 82 8.35 3.04 15.81
CA ILE A 82 9.13 3.64 16.88
C ILE A 82 10.02 2.53 17.46
N ARG A 83 11.34 2.65 17.28
CA ARG A 83 12.33 1.78 17.91
C ARG A 83 13.00 2.51 19.07
N ARG A 84 13.37 1.74 20.10
CA ARG A 84 14.18 2.22 21.22
C ARG A 84 15.51 1.50 21.18
N ALA A 85 16.59 2.25 21.31
CA ALA A 85 17.90 1.70 21.55
C ALA A 85 18.47 2.18 22.88
N ASN A 86 19.31 1.35 23.50
CA ASN A 86 20.17 1.81 24.58
C ASN A 86 21.26 2.77 24.04
N ARG A 87 22.05 3.35 24.94
CA ARG A 87 23.20 4.22 24.60
C ARG A 87 24.25 3.60 23.67
N TYR A 88 24.21 2.29 23.45
CA TYR A 88 25.11 1.53 22.58
C TYR A 88 24.46 1.12 21.25
N GLY A 89 23.24 1.60 20.94
CA GLY A 89 22.55 1.33 19.68
C GLY A 89 21.81 -0.01 19.63
N GLN A 90 21.77 -0.80 20.72
CA GLN A 90 21.09 -2.08 20.74
C GLN A 90 19.59 -1.90 20.97
N SER A 91 18.76 -2.57 20.17
CA SER A 91 17.30 -2.56 20.30
C SER A 91 16.88 -3.11 21.65
N ILE A 92 16.06 -2.36 22.39
CA ILE A 92 15.51 -2.74 23.69
C ILE A 92 13.99 -2.91 23.59
N ASN A 93 13.45 -3.96 24.22
CA ASN A 93 12.01 -4.19 24.32
C ASN A 93 11.32 -3.01 25.04
N MET A 94 10.06 -2.73 24.68
CA MET A 94 9.26 -1.60 25.16
C MET A 94 8.82 -1.71 26.64
N ASN A 95 9.72 -2.03 27.56
CA ASN A 95 9.49 -1.95 29.02
C ASN A 95 9.77 -0.53 29.55
N PRO A 96 9.37 -0.19 30.80
CA PRO A 96 9.38 1.19 31.30
C PRO A 96 10.77 1.81 31.26
N ARG A 97 10.83 3.05 30.74
CA ARG A 97 12.01 3.87 30.42
C ARG A 97 13.19 3.64 31.38
N ALA A 98 14.25 3.00 30.89
CA ALA A 98 15.57 3.14 31.48
C ALA A 98 16.13 4.53 31.15
N ALA A 99 16.93 5.12 32.03
CA ALA A 99 17.61 6.39 31.72
C ALA A 99 18.66 6.18 30.60
N GLY A 100 18.68 7.06 29.60
CA GLY A 100 19.64 7.00 28.47
C GLY A 100 19.13 6.29 27.20
N GLU A 101 17.81 6.13 27.05
CA GLU A 101 17.20 5.58 25.83
C GLU A 101 17.21 6.60 24.67
N HIS A 102 17.63 6.13 23.49
CA HIS A 102 17.43 6.85 22.23
C HIS A 102 16.16 6.32 21.55
N VAL A 103 15.19 7.20 21.35
CA VAL A 103 13.99 6.91 20.55
C VAL A 103 14.26 7.37 19.13
N TYR A 104 14.14 6.46 18.17
CA TYR A 104 14.22 6.80 16.76
C TYR A 104 13.07 6.13 16.00
N THR A 105 12.63 6.79 14.94
CA THR A 105 11.63 6.27 14.03
C THR A 105 12.31 5.66 12.82
N VAL A 106 11.81 4.52 12.37
CA VAL A 106 12.22 3.92 11.10
C VAL A 106 10.98 3.72 10.25
N ASN A 107 11.05 4.15 9.00
CA ASN A 107 9.99 3.95 8.04
C ASN A 107 10.24 2.64 7.29
N TYR A 108 9.18 1.85 7.14
CA TYR A 108 9.17 0.59 6.40
C TYR A 108 8.03 0.60 5.40
N VAL A 109 8.25 -0.08 4.29
CA VAL A 109 7.28 -0.29 3.23
C VAL A 109 7.00 -1.77 3.10
N SER A 110 5.75 -2.15 3.41
CA SER A 110 5.26 -3.49 3.13
C SER A 110 4.46 -3.47 1.83
N THR A 111 4.71 -4.43 0.97
CA THR A 111 4.11 -4.54 -0.36
C THR A 111 3.34 -5.85 -0.47
N LEU A 112 2.05 -5.76 -0.82
CA LEU A 112 1.26 -6.89 -1.30
C LEU A 112 1.18 -6.81 -2.82
N GLU A 113 1.68 -7.84 -3.50
CA GLU A 113 1.56 -7.97 -4.95
C GLU A 113 0.72 -9.19 -5.27
N ALA A 114 -0.36 -9.00 -6.04
CA ALA A 114 -1.28 -10.05 -6.42
C ALA A 114 -1.36 -10.18 -7.93
N PHE A 115 -1.40 -11.42 -8.40
CA PHE A 115 -1.45 -11.80 -9.82
C PHE A 115 -2.85 -12.28 -10.15
N PHE A 116 -3.42 -11.79 -11.24
CA PHE A 116 -4.79 -12.08 -11.66
C PHE A 116 -4.83 -12.59 -13.09
N THR A 117 -5.87 -13.36 -13.40
CA THR A 117 -6.25 -13.69 -14.78
C THR A 117 -6.71 -12.44 -15.53
N SER A 118 -6.91 -12.54 -16.84
CA SER A 118 -7.52 -11.48 -17.66
C SER A 118 -8.89 -11.03 -17.14
N GLU A 119 -9.66 -11.94 -16.54
CA GLU A 119 -10.99 -11.69 -15.98
C GLU A 119 -10.96 -11.11 -14.56
N GLY A 120 -9.77 -10.98 -13.95
CA GLY A 120 -9.62 -10.41 -12.61
C GLY A 120 -9.81 -11.42 -11.46
N VAL A 121 -9.58 -12.72 -11.71
CA VAL A 121 -9.56 -13.75 -10.66
C VAL A 121 -8.13 -13.96 -10.17
N LEU A 122 -7.93 -14.03 -8.85
CA LEU A 122 -6.62 -14.19 -8.23
C LEU A 122 -5.98 -15.54 -8.63
N ILE A 123 -4.76 -15.47 -9.15
CA ILE A 123 -3.90 -16.63 -9.46
C ILE A 123 -3.00 -16.93 -8.27
N ASP A 124 -2.28 -15.91 -7.79
CA ASP A 124 -1.31 -16.03 -6.71
C ASP A 124 -1.04 -14.65 -6.09
N PHE A 125 -0.37 -14.59 -4.95
CA PHE A 125 0.09 -13.36 -4.33
C PHE A 125 1.37 -13.54 -3.53
N ARG A 126 2.10 -12.44 -3.33
CA ARG A 126 3.28 -12.38 -2.48
C ARG A 126 3.27 -11.13 -1.61
N ILE A 127 3.84 -11.27 -0.42
CA ILE A 127 4.04 -10.18 0.53
C ILE A 127 5.54 -9.97 0.67
N MET A 128 5.98 -8.73 0.49
CA MET A 128 7.38 -8.31 0.61
C MET A 128 7.46 -7.20 1.65
N SER A 129 8.47 -7.22 2.50
CA SER A 129 8.74 -6.17 3.48
C SER A 129 10.22 -5.80 3.42
N ASP A 130 10.52 -4.51 3.53
CA ASP A 130 11.89 -3.99 3.69
C ASP A 130 12.39 -4.06 5.15
N LEU A 131 11.55 -4.57 6.05
CA LEU A 131 11.89 -4.85 7.43
C LEU A 131 12.76 -6.12 7.51
N PRO A 132 14.00 -6.05 8.06
CA PRO A 132 14.88 -7.21 8.24
C PRO A 132 14.42 -8.15 9.36
#